data_AF-A0A960SD45-F1
#
_entry.id   AF-A0A960SD45-F1
#
_cell.length_a   1.000
_cell.length_b   1.000
_cell.length_c   1.000
_cell.angle_alpha   90.00
_cell.angle_beta   90.00
_cell.angle_gamma   90.00
#
_symmetry.space_group_name_H-M   'P 1'
#
loop_
_entity.id
_entity.type
_entity.pdbx_description
1 polymer ?
#
loop_
_entity_poly.entity_id
_entity_poly.type
_entity_poly.pdbx_seq_one_letter_code
_entity_poly.pdbx_strand_id
1 'polypeptide(L)'
;MPVQRFLSYMTWPEVKALDKSKALVVLPVGATEQHGHHLPIYTDTLISSGVLERAMDRLPEDVPAYRLSPITISKSNEHRGFPGTIWISAKTLYDVLFDIGRSVHESGFRKLCFFNGHGGNVGILHAVTRDIRDEFGMTVFF
;
A
#
# COMPACT_ATOMS: atom_id res chain seq x y z
N MET A 1 -17.33 9.59 1.19
CA MET A 1 -15.99 9.61 0.58
C MET A 1 -16.19 9.57 -0.93
N PRO A 2 -15.58 10.45 -1.74
CA PRO A 2 -15.68 10.28 -3.17
C PRO A 2 -15.03 8.94 -3.52
N VAL A 3 -15.83 8.03 -4.08
CA VAL A 3 -15.43 6.69 -4.54
C VAL A 3 -14.40 6.77 -5.68
N GLN A 4 -14.23 7.96 -6.25
CA GLN A 4 -13.32 8.26 -7.32
C GLN A 4 -11.88 7.89 -6.91
N ARG A 5 -11.21 7.07 -7.72
CA ARG A 5 -9.83 6.59 -7.51
C ARG A 5 -9.62 5.61 -6.34
N PHE A 6 -10.67 5.06 -5.73
CA PHE A 6 -10.53 3.95 -4.77
C PHE A 6 -10.79 2.59 -5.43
N LEU A 7 -9.72 1.91 -5.88
CA LEU A 7 -9.83 0.68 -6.67
C LEU A 7 -10.60 -0.42 -5.92
N SER A 8 -10.38 -0.57 -4.61
CA SER A 8 -11.02 -1.60 -3.79
C SER A 8 -12.53 -1.39 -3.59
N TYR A 9 -13.08 -0.25 -4.01
CA TYR A 9 -14.52 0.02 -4.01
C TYR A 9 -15.16 -0.12 -5.39
N MET A 10 -14.35 -0.34 -6.44
CA MET A 10 -14.83 -0.58 -7.80
C MET A 10 -15.25 -2.03 -7.97
N THR A 11 -16.27 -2.25 -8.80
CA THR A 11 -16.65 -3.57 -9.28
C THR A 11 -15.61 -4.08 -10.29
N TRP A 12 -15.49 -5.40 -10.41
CA TRP A 12 -14.53 -5.99 -11.35
C TRP A 12 -14.74 -5.55 -12.83
N PRO A 13 -15.97 -5.29 -13.33
CA PRO A 13 -16.14 -4.74 -14.68
C PRO A 13 -15.61 -3.31 -14.81
N GLU A 14 -15.77 -2.47 -13.79
CA GLU A 14 -15.20 -1.10 -13.78
C GLU A 14 -13.67 -1.16 -13.80
N VAL A 15 -13.06 -2.05 -13.00
CA VAL A 15 -11.61 -2.29 -13.04
C VAL A 15 -11.17 -2.80 -14.42
N LYS A 16 -11.96 -3.70 -15.03
CA LYS A 16 -11.71 -4.19 -16.39
C LYS A 16 -11.87 -3.09 -17.45
N ALA A 17 -12.59 -2.01 -17.21
CA ALA A 17 -12.71 -0.90 -18.14
C ALA A 17 -11.49 0.05 -18.12
N LEU A 18 -10.65 0.00 -17.08
CA LEU A 18 -9.49 0.89 -16.95
C LEU A 18 -8.40 0.64 -18.00
N ASP A 19 -7.67 1.68 -18.39
CA ASP A 19 -6.40 1.56 -19.12
C ASP A 19 -5.25 1.20 -18.16
N LYS A 20 -5.09 -0.09 -17.88
CA LYS A 20 -4.11 -0.62 -16.92
C LYS A 20 -2.65 -0.39 -17.34
N SER A 21 -2.40 -0.13 -18.62
CA SER A 21 -1.05 0.14 -19.13
C SER A 21 -0.51 1.49 -18.66
N LYS A 22 -1.41 2.46 -18.43
CA LYS A 22 -1.07 3.80 -17.96
C LYS A 22 -1.26 3.96 -16.46
N ALA A 23 -2.24 3.25 -15.90
CA ALA A 23 -2.68 3.41 -14.53
C ALA A 23 -1.61 3.06 -13.48
N LEU A 24 -1.48 3.92 -12.46
CA LEU A 24 -0.72 3.65 -11.25
C LEU A 24 -1.64 3.10 -10.16
N VAL A 25 -1.29 1.94 -9.61
CA VAL A 25 -1.90 1.42 -8.38
C VAL A 25 -1.06 1.87 -7.19
N VAL A 26 -1.67 2.38 -6.13
CA VAL A 26 -0.98 2.80 -4.90
C VAL A 26 -1.52 2.03 -3.71
N LEU A 27 -0.66 1.27 -3.02
CA LEU A 27 -0.98 0.53 -1.81
C LEU A 27 -0.43 1.28 -0.59
N PRO A 28 -1.25 1.88 0.28
CA PRO A 28 -0.77 2.37 1.56
C PRO A 28 -0.29 1.21 2.44
N VAL A 29 0.88 1.36 3.07
CA VAL A 29 1.45 0.37 3.99
C VAL A 29 1.76 1.07 5.32
N GLY A 30 0.88 0.91 6.30
CA GLY A 30 1.02 1.47 7.64
C GLY A 30 1.50 0.44 8.67
N ALA A 31 1.03 0.60 9.91
CA ALA A 31 1.22 -0.31 11.02
C ALA A 31 0.12 -0.12 12.08
N THR A 32 0.06 -1.07 13.01
CA THR A 32 -0.75 -1.01 14.24
C THR A 32 0.20 -1.12 15.44
N GLU A 33 0.63 0.03 15.97
CA GLU A 33 1.72 0.11 16.93
C GLU A 33 1.60 1.28 17.90
N GLN A 34 2.26 1.18 19.06
CA GLN A 34 2.30 2.25 20.05
C GLN A 34 2.90 3.54 19.48
N HIS A 35 2.28 4.69 19.80
CA HIS A 35 2.79 6.04 19.51
C HIS A 35 2.76 6.91 20.77
N GLY A 36 3.23 6.34 21.88
CA GLY A 36 3.20 6.98 23.20
C GLY A 36 1.79 7.19 23.75
N HIS A 37 1.67 8.02 24.79
CA HIS A 37 0.44 8.16 25.58
C HIS A 37 -0.68 9.00 24.94
N HIS A 38 -0.42 9.66 23.81
CA HIS A 38 -1.29 10.73 23.30
C HIS A 38 -1.80 10.48 21.87
N LEU A 39 -1.31 9.44 21.19
CA LEU A 39 -1.70 9.09 19.84
C LEU A 39 -2.30 7.68 19.78
N PRO A 40 -3.23 7.44 18.85
CA PRO A 40 -3.79 6.11 18.66
C PRO A 40 -2.75 5.15 18.07
N ILE A 41 -2.94 3.85 18.33
CA ILE A 41 -2.09 2.80 17.75
C ILE A 41 -2.24 2.64 16.23
N TYR A 42 -3.13 3.42 15.62
CA TYR A 42 -3.42 3.41 14.18
C TYR A 42 -2.71 4.56 13.43
N THR A 43 -1.82 5.30 14.10
CA THR A 43 -1.23 6.55 13.60
C THR A 43 -0.61 6.40 12.22
N ASP A 44 0.24 5.40 12.00
CA ASP A 44 0.92 5.19 10.72
C ASP A 44 -0.05 4.97 9.56
N THR A 45 -1.08 4.17 9.80
CA THR A 45 -2.10 3.89 8.79
C THR A 45 -3.02 5.09 8.56
N LEU A 46 -3.36 5.84 9.61
CA LEU A 46 -4.17 7.05 9.53
C LEU A 46 -3.47 8.12 8.69
N ILE A 47 -2.19 8.36 8.94
CA ILE A 47 -1.39 9.35 8.22
C ILE A 47 -1.21 8.93 6.77
N SER A 48 -0.71 7.72 6.51
CA SER A 48 -0.46 7.25 5.13
C SER A 48 -1.74 7.25 4.28
N SER A 49 -2.86 6.74 4.82
CA SER A 49 -4.13 6.73 4.10
C SER A 49 -4.69 8.13 3.89
N GLY A 50 -4.67 8.97 4.93
CA GLY A 50 -5.25 10.32 4.88
C GLY A 50 -4.47 11.28 3.98
N VAL A 51 -3.14 11.19 3.96
CA VAL A 51 -2.29 11.97 3.03
C VAL A 51 -2.53 11.49 1.60
N LEU A 52 -2.53 10.17 1.36
CA LEU A 52 -2.76 9.63 0.03
C LEU A 52 -4.13 10.01 -0.54
N GLU A 53 -5.19 9.91 0.27
CA GLU A 53 -6.54 10.31 -0.15
C GLU A 53 -6.58 11.77 -0.60
N ARG A 54 -6.04 12.68 0.21
CA ARG A 54 -5.98 14.12 -0.13
C ARG A 54 -5.11 14.41 -1.34
N ALA A 55 -4.05 13.62 -1.57
CA ALA A 55 -3.22 13.74 -2.76
C ALA A 55 -4.00 13.29 -4.01
N MET A 56 -4.72 12.16 -3.92
CA MET A 56 -5.56 11.64 -5.00
C MET A 56 -6.65 12.62 -5.43
N ASP A 57 -7.28 13.32 -4.47
CA ASP A 57 -8.29 14.36 -4.73
C ASP A 57 -7.73 15.58 -5.48
N ARG A 58 -6.42 15.80 -5.42
CA ARG A 58 -5.73 16.92 -6.07
C ARG A 58 -5.10 16.57 -7.42
N LEU A 59 -5.13 15.29 -7.81
CA LEU A 59 -4.59 14.87 -9.10
C LEU A 59 -5.49 15.35 -10.24
N PRO A 60 -4.92 15.86 -11.34
CA PRO A 60 -5.68 16.11 -12.56
C PRO A 60 -6.48 14.88 -13.01
N GLU A 61 -7.69 15.08 -13.53
CA GLU A 61 -8.62 13.99 -13.90
C GLU A 61 -8.02 12.99 -14.89
N ASP A 62 -7.13 13.45 -15.77
CA ASP A 62 -6.46 12.67 -16.80
C ASP A 62 -5.30 11.81 -16.28
N VAL A 63 -4.86 12.00 -15.02
CA VAL A 63 -3.85 11.15 -14.38
C VAL A 63 -4.51 9.86 -13.88
N PRO A 64 -4.27 8.68 -14.47
CA PRO A 64 -4.91 7.44 -14.03
C PRO A 64 -4.17 6.88 -12.81
N ALA A 65 -4.61 7.23 -11.60
CA ALA A 65 -4.04 6.72 -10.36
C ALA A 65 -5.15 6.26 -9.42
N TYR A 66 -4.98 5.07 -8.84
CA TYR A 66 -5.97 4.42 -8.01
C TYR A 66 -5.32 3.86 -6.74
N ARG A 67 -5.91 4.12 -5.58
CA ARG A 67 -5.45 3.57 -4.30
C ARG A 67 -6.14 2.24 -3.98
N LEU A 68 -5.42 1.36 -3.28
CA LEU A 68 -5.95 0.14 -2.67
C LEU A 68 -6.31 0.38 -1.20
N SER A 69 -7.00 -0.59 -0.59
CA SER A 69 -7.17 -0.67 0.86
C SER A 69 -5.81 -0.77 1.55
N PRO A 70 -5.58 -0.07 2.67
CA PRO A 70 -4.28 -0.05 3.32
C PRO A 70 -3.93 -1.40 3.96
N ILE A 71 -2.64 -1.70 4.01
CA ILE A 71 -2.10 -2.69 4.94
C ILE A 71 -1.98 -2.03 6.31
N THR A 72 -2.78 -2.50 7.26
CA THR A 72 -2.90 -1.93 8.62
C THR A 72 -2.02 -2.65 9.64
N ILE A 73 -1.64 -3.89 9.36
CA ILE A 73 -0.79 -4.74 10.20
C ILE A 73 0.46 -5.09 9.39
N SER A 74 1.62 -4.79 9.94
CA SER A 74 2.90 -4.90 9.23
C SER A 74 4.02 -5.34 10.17
N LYS A 75 5.27 -5.21 9.72
CA LYS A 75 6.43 -5.52 10.56
C LYS A 75 6.61 -4.35 11.52
N SER A 76 6.24 -4.58 12.78
CA SER A 76 6.36 -3.63 13.89
C SER A 76 6.87 -4.32 15.19
N ASN A 77 7.71 -5.35 15.03
CA ASN A 77 8.23 -6.13 16.16
C ASN A 77 9.18 -5.34 17.07
N GLU A 78 9.70 -4.19 16.63
CA GLU A 78 10.44 -3.22 17.43
C GLU A 78 9.57 -2.56 18.51
N HIS A 79 8.24 -2.52 18.32
CA HIS A 79 7.26 -2.06 19.31
C HIS A 79 6.69 -3.22 20.15
N ARG A 80 7.28 -4.42 20.06
CA ARG A 80 6.86 -5.58 20.86
C ARG A 80 6.96 -5.27 22.35
N GLY A 81 5.91 -5.65 23.08
CA GLY A 81 5.81 -5.48 24.55
C GLY A 81 4.89 -4.34 24.96
N PHE A 82 4.55 -3.42 24.05
CA PHE A 82 3.52 -2.42 24.30
C PHE A 82 2.12 -2.99 24.01
N PRO A 83 1.18 -2.95 24.98
CA PRO A 83 -0.17 -3.45 24.79
C PRO A 83 -0.86 -2.83 23.57
N GLY A 84 -1.51 -3.66 22.75
CA GLY A 84 -2.21 -3.24 21.55
C GLY A 84 -1.37 -3.22 20.27
N THR A 85 -0.03 -3.28 20.34
CA THR A 85 0.79 -3.45 19.13
C THR A 85 0.53 -4.82 18.50
N ILE A 86 0.16 -4.83 17.21
CA ILE A 86 -0.09 -6.04 16.43
C ILE A 86 0.91 -6.06 15.28
N TRP A 87 1.76 -7.08 15.24
CA TRP A 87 2.86 -7.16 14.28
C TRP A 87 2.95 -8.55 13.64
N ILE A 88 3.47 -8.57 12.41
CA ILE A 88 3.81 -9.80 11.67
C ILE A 88 5.31 -9.84 11.37
N SER A 89 5.81 -11.02 11.00
CA SER A 89 7.24 -11.18 10.67
C SER A 89 7.59 -10.42 9.39
N ALA A 90 8.87 -10.06 9.24
CA ALA A 90 9.39 -9.47 8.01
C ALA A 90 9.13 -10.36 6.78
N LYS A 91 9.30 -11.68 6.93
CA LYS A 91 8.98 -12.65 5.88
C LYS A 91 7.50 -12.63 5.49
N THR A 92 6.61 -12.62 6.48
CA THR A 92 5.16 -12.58 6.23
C THR A 92 4.77 -11.31 5.49
N LEU A 93 5.29 -10.15 5.90
CA LEU A 93 5.01 -8.90 5.20
C LEU A 93 5.57 -8.93 3.76
N TYR A 94 6.80 -9.42 3.59
CA TYR A 94 7.39 -9.59 2.25
C TYR A 94 6.50 -10.45 1.36
N ASP A 95 6.12 -11.65 1.82
CA ASP A 95 5.32 -12.60 1.03
C ASP A 95 3.96 -11.98 0.64
N VAL A 96 3.29 -11.28 1.57
CA VAL A 96 2.02 -10.57 1.30
C VAL A 96 2.21 -9.49 0.24
N LEU A 97 3.22 -8.64 0.37
CA LEU A 97 3.46 -7.55 -0.58
C LEU A 97 3.87 -8.08 -1.96
N PHE A 98 4.61 -9.19 -2.00
CA PHE A 98 5.00 -9.87 -3.22
C PHE A 98 3.78 -10.44 -3.96
N ASP A 99 2.91 -11.15 -3.24
CA ASP A 99 1.67 -11.73 -3.77
C ASP A 99 0.70 -10.64 -4.25
N ILE A 100 0.63 -9.51 -3.57
CA ILE A 100 -0.12 -8.34 -4.04
C ILE A 100 0.49 -7.80 -5.34
N GLY A 101 1.81 -7.67 -5.42
CA GLY A 101 2.53 -7.29 -6.63
C GLY A 101 2.19 -8.19 -7.82
N ARG A 102 2.26 -9.52 -7.61
CA ARG A 102 1.86 -10.53 -8.60
C ARG A 102 0.40 -10.37 -9.03
N SER A 103 -0.51 -10.23 -8.07
CA SER A 103 -1.95 -10.10 -8.35
C SER A 103 -2.27 -8.83 -9.17
N VAL A 104 -1.59 -7.72 -8.85
CA VAL A 104 -1.68 -6.45 -9.59
C VAL A 104 -1.14 -6.62 -11.02
N HIS A 105 -0.02 -7.32 -11.19
CA HIS A 105 0.54 -7.65 -12.50
C HIS A 105 -0.42 -8.47 -13.37
N GLU A 106 -0.94 -9.57 -12.81
CA GLU A 106 -1.85 -10.52 -13.47
C GLU A 106 -3.18 -9.85 -13.85
N SER A 107 -3.61 -8.85 -13.07
CA SER A 107 -4.77 -8.00 -13.38
C SER A 107 -4.52 -7.01 -14.54
N GLY A 108 -3.30 -6.97 -15.09
CA GLY A 108 -2.92 -6.17 -16.25
C GLY A 108 -2.25 -4.83 -15.93
N PHE A 109 -2.13 -4.45 -14.66
CA PHE A 109 -1.43 -3.22 -14.27
C PHE A 109 0.09 -3.36 -14.44
N ARG A 110 0.75 -2.25 -14.73
CA ARG A 110 2.21 -2.22 -14.95
C ARG A 110 2.95 -1.28 -14.00
N LYS A 111 2.22 -0.51 -13.19
CA LYS A 111 2.78 0.47 -12.24
C LYS A 111 2.18 0.27 -10.85
N LEU A 112 3.04 0.12 -9.85
CA LEU A 112 2.66 -0.06 -8.45
C LEU A 112 3.51 0.83 -7.54
N CYS A 113 2.89 1.51 -6.60
CA CYS A 113 3.58 2.27 -5.55
C CYS A 113 3.16 1.76 -4.17
N PHE A 114 4.11 1.41 -3.31
CA PHE A 114 3.84 1.15 -1.90
C PHE A 114 4.00 2.46 -1.10
N PHE A 115 2.91 3.09 -0.71
CA PHE A 115 2.96 4.35 0.03
C PHE A 115 3.18 4.10 1.53
N ASN A 116 4.44 4.15 1.96
CA ASN A 116 4.84 3.74 3.31
C ASN A 116 4.50 4.78 4.39
N GLY A 117 3.94 4.31 5.50
CA GLY A 117 3.66 5.10 6.71
C GLY A 117 4.49 4.72 7.94
N HIS A 118 5.30 3.66 7.87
CA HIS A 118 5.98 3.09 9.04
C HIS A 118 7.47 2.78 8.76
N GLY A 119 8.36 3.16 9.69
CA GLY A 119 9.81 2.99 9.53
C GLY A 119 10.27 1.53 9.41
N GLY A 120 9.65 0.61 10.15
CA GLY A 120 10.01 -0.81 10.16
C GLY A 120 9.78 -1.53 8.83
N ASN A 121 8.98 -0.96 7.93
CA ASN A 121 8.70 -1.52 6.61
C ASN A 121 9.81 -1.25 5.58
N VAL A 122 10.65 -0.24 5.78
CA VAL A 122 11.56 0.30 4.73
C VAL A 122 12.48 -0.78 4.14
N GLY A 123 13.12 -1.60 4.97
CA GLY A 123 14.00 -2.66 4.49
C GLY A 123 13.27 -3.73 3.66
N ILE A 124 12.03 -4.05 4.04
CA ILE A 124 11.20 -5.05 3.35
C ILE A 124 10.70 -4.48 2.03
N LEU A 125 10.28 -3.21 2.03
CA LEU A 125 9.84 -2.50 0.83
C LEU A 125 10.96 -2.36 -0.20
N HIS A 126 12.20 -2.12 0.24
CA HIS A 126 13.38 -2.14 -0.65
C HIS A 126 13.56 -3.48 -1.36
N ALA A 127 13.46 -4.59 -0.62
CA ALA A 127 13.63 -5.93 -1.18
C ALA A 127 12.47 -6.27 -2.14
N VAL A 128 11.22 -6.22 -1.65
CA VAL A 128 10.06 -6.66 -2.43
C VAL A 128 9.84 -5.81 -3.68
N THR A 129 10.10 -4.51 -3.63
CA THR A 129 10.01 -3.64 -4.81
C THR A 129 10.99 -4.05 -5.90
N ARG A 130 12.21 -4.45 -5.52
CA ARG A 130 13.22 -4.92 -6.48
C ARG A 130 12.82 -6.25 -7.09
N ASP A 131 12.34 -7.17 -6.27
CA ASP A 131 12.02 -8.53 -6.72
C ASP A 131 10.77 -8.54 -7.60
N ILE A 132 9.75 -7.72 -7.31
CA ILE A 132 8.58 -7.54 -8.20
C ILE A 132 9.00 -6.91 -9.55
N ARG A 133 9.95 -5.96 -9.56
CA ARG A 133 10.46 -5.39 -10.82
C ARG A 133 11.18 -6.45 -11.66
N ASP A 134 12.00 -7.28 -11.02
CA ASP A 134 12.77 -8.34 -11.69
C ASP A 134 11.86 -9.45 -12.23
N GLU A 135 10.94 -9.97 -11.41
CA GLU A 135 10.07 -11.09 -11.80
C GLU A 135 9.01 -10.68 -12.84
N PHE A 136 8.43 -9.48 -12.73
CA PHE A 136 7.25 -9.10 -13.52
C PHE A 136 7.48 -7.97 -14.53
N GLY A 137 8.70 -7.39 -14.58
CA GLY A 137 9.00 -6.26 -15.48
C GLY A 137 8.16 -5.01 -15.21
N MET A 138 7.60 -4.87 -14.01
CA MET A 138 6.75 -3.74 -13.63
C MET A 138 7.56 -2.51 -13.23
N THR A 139 6.97 -1.32 -13.36
CA THR A 139 7.47 -0.12 -12.67
C THR A 139 6.93 -0.08 -11.25
N VAL A 140 7.73 -0.52 -10.28
CA VAL A 140 7.34 -0.53 -8.85
C VAL A 140 8.14 0.52 -8.11
N PHE A 141 7.63 1.19 -7.07
CA PHE A 141 8.42 2.05 -6.17
C PHE A 141 7.73 2.15 -4.80
N PHE A 142 8.37 2.75 -3.82
CA PHE A 142 7.81 2.94 -2.48
C PHE A 142 8.38 4.20 -1.81
#